data_AF-A0A2H9TGN2-F1
#
_entry.id   AF-A0A2H9TGN2-F1
#
_cell.length_a   1.000
_cell.length_b   1.000
_cell.length_c   1.000
_cell.angle_alpha   90.00
_cell.angle_beta   90.00
_cell.angle_gamma   90.00
#
_symmetry.space_group_name_H-M   'P 1'
#
loop_
_entity.id
_entity.type
_entity.pdbx_description
1 polymer ?
#
loop_
_entity_poly.entity_id
_entity_poly.type
_entity_poly.pdbx_seq_one_letter_code
_entity_poly.pdbx_strand_id
1 'polypeptide(L)'
;METFAKKLASSEERCTSLSDKDYLRLWKALFYSMWMADKPSYQQNLAKRLGDIWLDIHKVSSEAGLLYVRTFWETMTREWPGIDRHRLDKYYFMVRRFLLAGFECMKHEDWDLECIRAYNKVLSELPLNPTRGDVPDALRIYFLENFSKVFMHMEASDLSAEVSQELLRPYVELAAHSVTKPVLSMAETLFKSLLEDNVCDSLNVQSVGKLALSLGEVEDCTTLNRKVLYAASQLLLKA
;
A
#
# COMPACT_ATOMS: atom_id res chain seq x y z
N MET A 1 -17.80 14.20 -11.41
CA MET A 1 -16.77 13.16 -11.18
C MET A 1 -16.75 12.11 -12.27
N GLU A 2 -17.89 11.46 -12.58
CA GLU A 2 -17.94 10.38 -13.58
C GLU A 2 -17.44 10.78 -14.97
N THR A 3 -17.78 11.98 -15.44
CA THR A 3 -17.33 12.53 -16.74
C THR A 3 -15.83 12.84 -16.77
N PHE A 4 -15.25 13.29 -15.66
CA PHE A 4 -13.82 13.63 -15.60
C PHE A 4 -12.96 12.37 -15.54
N ALA A 5 -13.34 11.42 -14.70
CA ALA A 5 -12.72 10.09 -14.59
C ALA A 5 -12.73 9.33 -15.92
N LYS A 6 -13.91 9.22 -16.55
CA LYS A 6 -14.05 8.60 -17.87
C LYS A 6 -13.26 9.35 -18.94
N LYS A 7 -13.17 10.68 -18.87
CA LYS A 7 -12.35 11.48 -19.81
C LYS A 7 -10.84 11.29 -19.57
N LEU A 8 -10.39 11.22 -18.33
CA LEU A 8 -8.97 11.06 -18.00
C LEU A 8 -8.44 9.70 -18.47
N ALA A 9 -9.21 8.63 -18.28
CA ALA A 9 -8.80 7.29 -18.69
C ALA A 9 -9.12 6.93 -20.17
N SER A 10 -9.95 7.71 -20.86
CA SER A 10 -10.33 7.39 -22.27
C SER A 10 -9.34 7.89 -23.32
N SER A 11 -8.22 8.50 -22.94
CA SER A 11 -7.21 8.94 -23.89
C SER A 11 -5.85 8.87 -23.22
N GLU A 12 -5.01 7.99 -23.76
CA GLU A 12 -3.60 7.81 -23.39
C GLU A 12 -2.83 9.11 -23.43
N GLU A 13 -3.01 9.90 -24.48
CA GLU A 13 -2.41 11.23 -24.63
C GLU A 13 -2.75 12.16 -23.46
N ARG A 14 -3.95 12.06 -22.88
CA ARG A 14 -4.34 12.90 -21.74
C ARG A 14 -3.75 12.45 -20.41
N CYS A 15 -3.63 11.16 -20.13
CA CYS A 15 -3.05 10.73 -18.85
C CYS A 15 -1.51 10.83 -18.86
N THR A 16 -0.88 10.64 -20.02
CA THR A 16 0.58 10.74 -20.21
C THR A 16 1.10 12.16 -20.35
N SER A 17 0.27 13.12 -20.78
CA SER A 17 0.66 14.54 -20.86
C SER A 17 0.61 15.31 -19.54
N LEU A 18 0.01 14.74 -18.49
CA LEU A 18 -0.06 15.37 -17.18
C LEU A 18 1.27 15.24 -16.44
N SER A 19 1.75 16.36 -15.93
CA SER A 19 2.93 16.38 -15.07
C SER A 19 2.58 15.99 -13.62
N ASP A 20 3.59 15.69 -12.81
CA ASP A 20 3.46 15.46 -11.36
C ASP A 20 2.67 16.59 -10.68
N LYS A 21 2.92 17.85 -11.08
CA LYS A 21 2.22 19.02 -10.52
C LYS A 21 0.74 19.02 -10.87
N ASP A 22 0.36 18.52 -12.05
CA ASP A 22 -1.03 18.47 -12.47
C ASP A 22 -1.79 17.37 -11.72
N TYR A 23 -1.17 16.20 -11.54
CA TYR A 23 -1.72 15.15 -10.70
C TYR A 23 -1.82 15.56 -9.22
N LEU A 24 -0.85 16.31 -8.69
CA LEU A 24 -0.94 16.86 -7.33
C LEU A 24 -2.09 17.87 -7.17
N ARG A 25 -2.32 18.73 -8.16
CA ARG A 25 -3.47 19.66 -8.17
C ARG A 25 -4.79 18.90 -8.25
N LEU A 26 -4.85 17.88 -9.10
CA LEU A 26 -6.00 16.99 -9.19
C LEU A 26 -6.28 16.33 -7.85
N TRP A 27 -5.26 15.70 -7.24
CA TRP A 27 -5.43 15.01 -5.97
C TRP A 27 -5.81 15.91 -4.82
N LYS A 28 -5.35 17.16 -4.80
CA LYS A 28 -5.85 18.15 -3.84
C LYS A 28 -7.36 18.36 -3.99
N ALA A 29 -7.88 18.51 -5.21
CA ALA A 29 -9.31 18.65 -5.44
C ALA A 29 -10.10 17.38 -5.09
N LEU A 30 -9.56 16.20 -5.39
CA LEU A 30 -10.18 14.90 -5.06
C LEU A 30 -10.21 14.65 -3.55
N PHE A 31 -9.14 15.00 -2.83
CA PHE A 31 -9.09 14.94 -1.38
C PHE A 31 -10.20 15.79 -0.76
N TYR A 32 -10.35 17.06 -1.16
CA TYR A 32 -11.43 17.90 -0.65
C TYR A 32 -12.82 17.48 -1.15
N SER A 33 -12.91 16.78 -2.27
CA SER A 33 -14.17 16.15 -2.69
C SER A 33 -14.61 15.05 -1.71
N MET A 34 -13.66 14.22 -1.23
CA MET A 34 -13.90 13.27 -0.14
C MET A 34 -14.17 13.99 1.19
N TRP A 35 -13.49 15.10 1.46
CA TRP A 35 -13.71 15.91 2.66
C TRP A 35 -15.16 16.37 2.82
N MET A 36 -15.78 16.82 1.73
CA MET A 36 -17.17 17.30 1.68
C MET A 36 -18.21 16.16 1.49
N ALA A 37 -17.76 14.90 1.36
CA ALA A 37 -18.65 13.75 1.26
C ALA A 37 -19.24 13.39 2.63
N ASP A 38 -20.53 13.66 2.84
CA ASP A 38 -21.20 13.38 4.12
C ASP A 38 -21.95 12.04 4.14
N LYS A 39 -22.54 11.61 3.01
CA LYS A 39 -23.32 10.37 2.94
C LYS A 39 -22.39 9.15 2.85
N PRO A 40 -22.52 8.13 3.72
CA PRO A 40 -21.65 6.95 3.71
C PRO A 40 -21.59 6.22 2.36
N SER A 41 -22.74 6.02 1.71
CA SER A 41 -22.80 5.38 0.39
C SER A 41 -22.05 6.18 -0.68
N TYR A 42 -22.10 7.52 -0.61
CA TYR A 42 -21.35 8.39 -1.52
C TYR A 42 -19.84 8.32 -1.24
N GLN A 43 -19.42 8.29 0.03
CA GLN A 43 -18.02 8.11 0.42
C GLN A 43 -17.45 6.80 -0.12
N GLN A 44 -18.18 5.69 0.07
CA GLN A 44 -17.76 4.37 -0.40
C GLN A 44 -17.66 4.31 -1.93
N ASN A 45 -18.67 4.81 -2.63
CA ASN A 45 -18.68 4.88 -4.09
C ASN A 45 -17.55 5.77 -4.63
N LEU A 46 -17.29 6.91 -3.99
CA LEU A 46 -16.20 7.80 -4.38
C LEU A 46 -14.85 7.12 -4.20
N ALA A 47 -14.59 6.52 -3.03
CA ALA A 47 -13.34 5.81 -2.77
C ALA A 47 -13.11 4.65 -3.75
N LYS A 48 -14.15 3.84 -4.01
CA LYS A 48 -14.09 2.78 -5.02
C LYS A 48 -13.76 3.36 -6.40
N ARG A 49 -14.48 4.39 -6.83
CA ARG A 49 -14.29 5.01 -8.15
C ARG A 49 -12.89 5.59 -8.32
N LEU A 50 -12.31 6.16 -7.27
CA LEU A 50 -10.95 6.70 -7.31
C LEU A 50 -9.89 5.60 -7.50
N GLY A 51 -10.11 4.42 -6.91
CA GLY A 51 -9.30 3.22 -7.18
C GLY A 51 -9.52 2.67 -8.59
N ASP A 52 -10.78 2.58 -9.05
CA ASP A 52 -11.09 2.14 -10.42
C ASP A 52 -10.39 3.02 -11.47
N ILE A 53 -10.29 4.35 -11.23
CA ILE A 53 -9.55 5.27 -12.11
C ILE A 53 -8.07 4.92 -12.20
N TRP A 54 -7.45 4.51 -11.10
CA TRP A 54 -6.05 4.08 -11.14
C TRP A 54 -5.88 2.87 -12.07
N LEU A 55 -6.73 1.86 -11.92
CA LEU A 55 -6.71 0.67 -12.77
C LEU A 55 -6.94 1.03 -14.25
N ASP A 56 -7.92 1.89 -14.52
CA ASP A 56 -8.23 2.35 -15.88
C ASP A 56 -7.04 3.11 -16.50
N ILE A 57 -6.34 3.98 -15.74
CA ILE A 57 -5.15 4.70 -16.22
C ILE A 57 -3.98 3.76 -16.43
N HIS A 58 -3.73 2.85 -15.48
CA HIS A 58 -2.59 1.93 -15.54
C HIS A 58 -2.67 1.01 -16.76
N LYS A 59 -3.88 0.53 -17.09
CA LYS A 59 -4.15 -0.26 -18.29
C LYS A 59 -3.77 0.47 -19.59
N VAL A 60 -3.80 1.81 -19.57
CA VAL A 60 -3.49 2.65 -20.73
C VAL A 60 -2.01 3.05 -20.74
N SER A 61 -1.45 3.43 -19.59
CA SER A 61 -0.01 3.64 -19.39
C SER A 61 0.35 3.32 -17.94
N SER A 62 1.26 2.37 -17.76
CA SER A 62 1.71 1.94 -16.44
C SER A 62 2.43 3.07 -15.70
N GLU A 63 3.18 3.91 -16.42
CA GLU A 63 3.87 5.08 -15.89
C GLU A 63 2.89 6.14 -15.39
N ALA A 64 1.86 6.47 -16.18
CA ALA A 64 0.82 7.41 -15.77
C ALA A 64 0.03 6.86 -14.56
N GLY A 65 -0.25 5.56 -14.54
CA GLY A 65 -0.89 4.90 -13.40
C GLY A 65 -0.04 4.98 -12.13
N LEU A 66 1.27 4.75 -12.27
CA LEU A 66 2.22 4.86 -11.15
C LEU A 66 2.32 6.30 -10.64
N LEU A 67 2.32 7.29 -11.53
CA LEU A 67 2.33 8.70 -11.17
C LEU A 67 1.03 9.12 -10.45
N TYR A 68 -0.13 8.62 -10.91
CA TYR A 68 -1.41 8.85 -10.27
C TYR A 68 -1.42 8.33 -8.83
N VAL A 69 -0.93 7.11 -8.58
CA VAL A 69 -0.91 6.55 -7.21
C VAL A 69 0.21 7.13 -6.34
N ARG A 70 1.34 7.52 -6.93
CA ARG A 70 2.40 8.27 -6.20
C ARG A 70 1.86 9.58 -5.65
N THR A 71 1.24 10.40 -6.50
CA THR A 71 0.71 11.71 -6.11
C THR A 71 -0.51 11.60 -5.18
N PHE A 72 -1.24 10.48 -5.22
CA PHE A 72 -2.21 10.12 -4.19
C PHE A 72 -1.53 10.00 -2.83
N TRP A 73 -0.51 9.16 -2.70
CA TRP A 73 0.19 8.94 -1.43
C TRP A 73 0.91 10.20 -0.93
N GLU A 74 1.46 11.03 -1.83
CA GLU A 74 2.02 12.35 -1.47
C GLU A 74 0.96 13.27 -0.88
N THR A 75 -0.24 13.28 -1.48
CA THR A 75 -1.37 14.06 -0.97
C THR A 75 -1.86 13.52 0.37
N MET A 76 -1.98 12.20 0.51
CA MET A 76 -2.38 11.58 1.77
C MET A 76 -1.38 11.91 2.88
N THR A 77 -0.08 11.70 2.66
CA THR A 77 0.97 12.04 3.62
C THR A 77 0.90 13.50 4.07
N ARG A 78 0.76 14.44 3.12
CA ARG A 78 0.72 15.88 3.40
C ARG A 78 -0.53 16.29 4.20
N GLU A 79 -1.70 15.80 3.82
CA GLU A 79 -2.98 16.29 4.37
C GLU A 79 -3.42 15.50 5.62
N TRP A 80 -2.90 14.30 5.84
CA TRP A 80 -3.34 13.39 6.92
C TRP A 80 -3.36 14.02 8.32
N PRO A 81 -2.34 14.79 8.75
CA PRO A 81 -2.36 15.42 10.08
C PRO A 81 -3.50 16.43 10.25
N GLY A 82 -4.04 16.97 9.15
CA GLY A 82 -5.16 17.91 9.16
C GLY A 82 -6.54 17.26 9.20
N ILE A 83 -6.63 15.93 9.08
CA ILE A 83 -7.91 15.21 9.11
C ILE A 83 -8.40 15.11 10.56
N ASP A 84 -9.53 15.73 10.86
CA ASP A 84 -10.16 15.59 12.17
C ASP A 84 -10.81 14.21 12.36
N ARG A 85 -11.01 13.85 13.63
CA ARG A 85 -11.51 12.54 14.06
C ARG A 85 -12.83 12.14 13.38
N HIS A 86 -13.74 13.06 13.10
CA HIS A 86 -15.05 12.73 12.50
C HIS A 86 -14.96 12.38 11.02
N ARG A 87 -13.83 12.69 10.37
CA ARG A 87 -13.59 12.41 8.95
C ARG A 87 -12.66 11.22 8.73
N LEU A 88 -11.96 10.74 9.75
CA LEU A 88 -10.96 9.68 9.61
C LEU A 88 -11.52 8.41 8.96
N ASP A 89 -12.73 7.97 9.32
CA ASP A 89 -13.28 6.69 8.85
C ASP A 89 -13.37 6.60 7.31
N LYS A 90 -13.79 7.67 6.63
CA LYS A 90 -13.86 7.69 5.16
C LYS A 90 -12.48 7.72 4.51
N TYR A 91 -11.49 8.33 5.16
CA TYR A 91 -10.11 8.31 4.67
C TYR A 91 -9.45 6.95 4.90
N TYR A 92 -9.71 6.30 6.04
CA TYR A 92 -9.31 4.90 6.25
C TYR A 92 -9.92 3.98 5.19
N PHE A 93 -11.22 4.12 4.92
CA PHE A 93 -11.87 3.38 3.85
C PHE A 93 -11.21 3.64 2.48
N MET A 94 -10.88 4.89 2.18
CA MET A 94 -10.18 5.25 0.94
C MET A 94 -8.79 4.60 0.86
N VAL A 95 -7.99 4.64 1.93
CA VAL A 95 -6.69 3.96 2.00
C VAL A 95 -6.85 2.45 1.77
N ARG A 96 -7.83 1.81 2.42
CA ARG A 96 -8.13 0.38 2.22
C ARG A 96 -8.51 0.07 0.76
N ARG A 97 -9.31 0.93 0.12
CA ARG A 97 -9.67 0.79 -1.30
C ARG A 97 -8.46 0.94 -2.22
N PHE A 98 -7.52 1.83 -1.91
CA PHE A 98 -6.28 1.98 -2.67
C PHE A 98 -5.30 0.82 -2.46
N LEU A 99 -5.25 0.26 -1.24
CA LEU A 99 -4.49 -0.97 -1.01
C LEU A 99 -5.05 -2.13 -1.87
N LEU A 100 -6.38 -2.30 -1.90
CA LEU A 100 -7.04 -3.30 -2.75
C LEU A 100 -6.77 -3.06 -4.23
N ALA A 101 -6.92 -1.82 -4.70
CA ALA A 101 -6.65 -1.47 -6.11
C ALA A 101 -5.19 -1.76 -6.49
N GLY A 102 -4.24 -1.65 -5.56
CA GLY A 102 -2.85 -2.03 -5.81
C GLY A 102 -2.68 -3.52 -6.05
N PHE A 103 -3.35 -4.36 -5.26
CA PHE A 103 -3.35 -5.80 -5.51
C PHE A 103 -4.12 -6.18 -6.78
N GLU A 104 -5.25 -5.51 -7.08
CA GLU A 104 -5.99 -5.68 -8.33
C GLU A 104 -5.09 -5.35 -9.53
N CYS A 105 -4.34 -4.25 -9.46
CA CYS A 105 -3.36 -3.86 -10.47
C CYS A 105 -2.30 -4.94 -10.69
N MET A 106 -1.65 -5.41 -9.62
CA MET A 106 -0.64 -6.47 -9.71
C MET A 106 -1.21 -7.77 -10.27
N LYS A 107 -2.42 -8.17 -9.84
CA LYS A 107 -3.10 -9.36 -10.35
C LYS A 107 -3.45 -9.23 -11.83
N HIS A 108 -3.83 -8.04 -12.30
CA HIS A 108 -4.08 -7.79 -13.72
C HIS A 108 -2.83 -7.89 -14.58
N GLU A 109 -1.67 -7.49 -14.04
CA GLU A 109 -0.34 -7.67 -14.65
C GLU A 109 0.27 -9.05 -14.38
N ASP A 110 -0.55 -10.04 -14.01
CA ASP A 110 -0.14 -11.43 -13.72
C ASP A 110 1.01 -11.53 -12.68
N TRP A 111 0.97 -10.66 -11.68
CA TRP A 111 1.97 -10.54 -10.62
C TRP A 111 3.39 -10.26 -11.15
N ASP A 112 3.49 -9.50 -12.25
CA ASP A 112 4.77 -9.09 -12.81
C ASP A 112 5.66 -8.39 -11.76
N LEU A 113 6.91 -8.87 -11.67
CA LEU A 113 7.84 -8.41 -10.64
C LEU A 113 8.28 -6.95 -10.86
N GLU A 114 8.35 -6.47 -12.10
CA GLU A 114 8.69 -5.07 -12.37
C GLU A 114 7.56 -4.14 -11.93
N CYS A 115 6.31 -4.51 -12.22
CA CYS A 115 5.12 -3.82 -11.73
C CYS A 115 5.09 -3.77 -10.20
N ILE A 116 5.30 -4.91 -9.52
CA ILE A 116 5.33 -4.96 -8.05
C ILE A 116 6.45 -4.08 -7.50
N ARG A 117 7.67 -4.16 -8.05
CA ARG A 117 8.82 -3.34 -7.61
C ARG A 117 8.57 -1.85 -7.82
N ALA A 118 7.99 -1.48 -8.96
CA ALA A 118 7.66 -0.09 -9.26
C ALA A 118 6.68 0.49 -8.24
N TYR A 119 5.63 -0.25 -7.90
CA TYR A 119 4.69 0.17 -6.86
C TYR A 119 5.30 0.16 -5.45
N ASN A 120 6.08 -0.87 -5.11
CA ASN A 120 6.78 -0.93 -3.82
C ASN A 120 7.70 0.25 -3.60
N LYS A 121 8.38 0.72 -4.65
CA LYS A 121 9.19 1.95 -4.56
C LYS A 121 8.35 3.14 -4.09
N VAL A 122 7.13 3.28 -4.59
CA VAL A 122 6.19 4.33 -4.12
C VAL A 122 5.83 4.11 -2.66
N LEU A 123 5.52 2.88 -2.25
CA LEU A 123 5.19 2.57 -0.86
C LEU A 123 6.34 2.87 0.11
N SER A 124 7.56 2.43 -0.21
CA SER A 124 8.77 2.63 0.62
C SER A 124 9.19 4.10 0.70
N GLU A 125 8.88 4.92 -0.31
CA GLU A 125 9.17 6.35 -0.29
C GLU A 125 8.12 7.18 0.48
N LEU A 126 6.89 6.66 0.58
CA LEU A 126 5.72 7.37 1.13
C LEU A 126 5.08 6.60 2.30
N PRO A 127 3.93 5.90 2.18
CA PRO A 127 3.16 5.45 3.34
C PRO A 127 3.90 4.43 4.23
N LEU A 128 4.89 3.71 3.70
CA LEU A 128 5.69 2.72 4.43
C LEU A 128 7.14 3.16 4.65
N ASN A 129 7.47 4.45 4.45
CA ASN A 129 8.81 4.92 4.72
C ASN A 129 9.12 4.85 6.23
N PRO A 130 10.22 4.25 6.69
CA PRO A 130 10.49 4.01 8.11
C PRO A 130 10.95 5.24 8.91
N THR A 131 11.56 6.24 8.26
CA THR A 131 12.32 7.32 8.93
C THR A 131 11.81 8.72 8.65
N ARG A 132 11.01 8.90 7.59
CA ARG A 132 10.40 10.18 7.22
C ARG A 132 9.40 10.66 8.27
N GLY A 133 9.75 11.72 8.99
CA GLY A 133 8.90 12.29 10.03
C GLY A 133 7.62 12.97 9.53
N ASP A 134 7.55 13.33 8.24
CA ASP A 134 6.36 13.88 7.60
C ASP A 134 5.32 12.81 7.25
N VAL A 135 5.73 11.54 7.15
CA VAL A 135 4.81 10.41 6.98
C VAL A 135 4.19 10.07 8.35
N PRO A 136 2.85 10.09 8.49
CA PRO A 136 2.19 9.76 9.75
C PRO A 136 2.30 8.27 10.11
N ASP A 137 2.63 7.97 11.38
CA ASP A 137 2.61 6.59 11.91
C ASP A 137 1.24 5.91 11.76
N ALA A 138 0.15 6.68 11.80
CA ALA A 138 -1.19 6.17 11.57
C ALA A 138 -1.35 5.53 10.18
N LEU A 139 -0.69 6.07 9.14
CA LEU A 139 -0.69 5.46 7.81
C LEU A 139 0.11 4.16 7.80
N ARG A 140 1.33 4.16 8.35
CA ARG A 140 2.19 2.96 8.46
C ARG A 140 1.44 1.82 9.16
N ILE A 141 0.87 2.13 10.32
CA ILE A 141 0.12 1.17 11.14
C ILE A 141 -1.09 0.66 10.37
N TYR A 142 -1.84 1.54 9.70
CA TYR A 142 -3.03 1.12 8.96
C TYR A 142 -2.70 0.15 7.82
N PHE A 143 -1.62 0.38 7.09
CA PHE A 143 -1.15 -0.56 6.07
C PHE A 143 -0.77 -1.92 6.66
N LEU A 144 0.01 -1.93 7.75
CA LEU A 144 0.42 -3.16 8.43
C LEU A 144 -0.81 -3.94 8.93
N GLU A 145 -1.79 -3.26 9.51
CA GLU A 145 -3.00 -3.87 10.07
C GLU A 145 -3.95 -4.43 8.99
N ASN A 146 -3.91 -3.85 7.78
CA ASN A 146 -4.89 -4.18 6.72
C ASN A 146 -4.33 -5.00 5.57
N PHE A 147 -3.02 -5.26 5.50
CA PHE A 147 -2.44 -6.08 4.41
C PHE A 147 -3.16 -7.41 4.26
N SER A 148 -3.12 -8.28 5.28
CA SER A 148 -3.71 -9.62 5.24
C SER A 148 -5.23 -9.56 5.00
N LYS A 149 -5.90 -8.68 5.74
CA LYS A 149 -7.36 -8.45 5.64
C LYS A 149 -7.81 -8.09 4.23
N VAL A 150 -7.03 -7.28 3.52
CA VAL A 150 -7.35 -6.87 2.14
C VAL A 150 -6.91 -7.94 1.16
N PHE A 151 -5.71 -8.49 1.33
CA PHE A 151 -5.14 -9.48 0.41
C PHE A 151 -5.99 -10.74 0.30
N MET A 152 -6.63 -11.20 1.39
CA MET A 152 -7.59 -12.31 1.36
C MET A 152 -8.71 -12.15 0.32
N HIS A 153 -9.11 -10.91 0.00
CA HIS A 153 -10.19 -10.66 -0.97
C HIS A 153 -9.72 -10.83 -2.42
N MET A 154 -8.43 -11.02 -2.65
CA MET A 154 -7.86 -11.16 -4.00
C MET A 154 -8.10 -12.54 -4.60
N GLU A 155 -8.47 -13.54 -3.79
CA GLU A 155 -8.58 -14.94 -4.25
C GLU A 155 -7.37 -15.35 -5.10
N ALA A 156 -6.18 -14.93 -4.67
CA ALA A 156 -4.92 -15.35 -5.27
C ALA A 156 -4.56 -16.74 -4.73
N SER A 157 -3.90 -17.56 -5.53
CA SER A 157 -3.44 -18.88 -5.11
C SER A 157 -2.03 -19.11 -5.65
N ASP A 158 -1.21 -19.81 -4.86
CA ASP A 158 0.08 -20.34 -5.27
C ASP A 158 1.06 -19.28 -5.83
N LEU A 159 1.12 -18.09 -5.21
CA LEU A 159 2.10 -17.07 -5.63
C LEU A 159 3.53 -17.55 -5.37
N SER A 160 4.43 -17.28 -6.31
CA SER A 160 5.84 -17.71 -6.22
C SER A 160 6.56 -17.10 -5.02
N ALA A 161 7.71 -17.68 -4.68
CA ALA A 161 8.58 -17.15 -3.64
C ALA A 161 9.03 -15.71 -3.94
N GLU A 162 9.37 -15.43 -5.19
CA GLU A 162 9.83 -14.11 -5.63
C GLU A 162 8.70 -13.07 -5.53
N VAL A 163 7.49 -13.40 -6.00
CA VAL A 163 6.32 -12.53 -5.90
C VAL A 163 5.97 -12.26 -4.44
N SER A 164 5.92 -13.31 -3.61
CA SER A 164 5.58 -13.20 -2.18
C SER A 164 6.60 -12.34 -1.43
N GLN A 165 7.90 -12.50 -1.71
CA GLN A 165 8.95 -11.66 -1.14
C GLN A 165 8.80 -10.20 -1.57
N GLU A 166 8.60 -9.95 -2.86
CA GLU A 166 8.47 -8.57 -3.34
C GLU A 166 7.22 -7.91 -2.75
N LEU A 167 6.05 -8.56 -2.76
CA LEU A 167 4.82 -8.00 -2.17
C LEU A 167 5.00 -7.56 -0.70
N LEU A 168 5.75 -8.33 0.09
CA LEU A 168 5.96 -8.07 1.51
C LEU A 168 7.21 -7.24 1.81
N ARG A 169 8.10 -7.03 0.82
CA ARG A 169 9.37 -6.31 0.98
C ARG A 169 9.22 -4.97 1.72
N PRO A 170 8.34 -4.04 1.31
CA PRO A 170 8.25 -2.75 2.00
C PRO A 170 7.78 -2.87 3.45
N TYR A 171 7.04 -3.93 3.81
CA TYR A 171 6.60 -4.19 5.17
C TYR A 171 7.72 -4.76 6.05
N VAL A 172 8.54 -5.66 5.50
CA VAL A 172 9.72 -6.21 6.20
C VAL A 172 10.81 -5.13 6.35
N GLU A 173 11.03 -4.31 5.32
CA GLU A 173 11.94 -3.15 5.40
C GLU A 173 11.46 -2.12 6.42
N LEU A 174 10.15 -1.84 6.46
CA LEU A 174 9.57 -1.01 7.50
C LEU A 174 9.87 -1.59 8.89
N ALA A 175 9.69 -2.89 9.12
CA ALA A 175 10.02 -3.53 10.39
C ALA A 175 11.53 -3.45 10.71
N ALA A 176 12.40 -3.61 9.71
CA ALA A 176 13.85 -3.55 9.87
C ALA A 176 14.34 -2.16 10.30
N HIS A 177 13.72 -1.10 9.81
CA HIS A 177 14.20 0.28 9.99
C HIS A 177 13.27 1.17 10.83
N SER A 178 12.14 0.65 11.31
CA SER A 178 11.18 1.40 12.13
C SER A 178 11.85 2.03 13.35
N VAL A 179 11.57 3.31 13.58
CA VAL A 179 12.08 4.07 14.73
C VAL A 179 11.08 4.16 15.89
N THR A 180 9.81 3.82 15.66
CA THR A 180 8.75 3.89 16.67
C THR A 180 8.27 2.49 17.08
N LYS A 181 8.10 2.28 18.38
CA LYS A 181 7.62 1.01 18.95
C LYS A 181 6.21 0.62 18.46
N PRO A 182 5.24 1.54 18.29
CA PRO A 182 3.92 1.18 17.79
C PRO A 182 3.93 0.60 16.39
N VAL A 183 4.70 1.18 15.47
CA VAL A 183 4.83 0.68 14.09
C VAL A 183 5.49 -0.70 14.11
N LEU A 184 6.58 -0.86 14.84
CA LEU A 184 7.28 -2.15 14.95
C LEU A 184 6.39 -3.24 15.58
N SER A 185 5.63 -2.91 16.61
CA SER A 185 4.67 -3.84 17.23
C SER A 185 3.58 -4.26 16.26
N MET A 186 3.10 -3.34 15.41
CA MET A 186 2.11 -3.69 14.39
C MET A 186 2.72 -4.54 13.27
N ALA A 187 4.00 -4.34 12.92
CA ALA A 187 4.69 -5.23 11.98
C ALA A 187 4.81 -6.66 12.52
N GLU A 188 5.07 -6.83 13.81
CA GLU A 188 5.03 -8.15 14.45
C GLU A 188 3.63 -8.80 14.33
N THR A 189 2.56 -8.02 14.51
CA THR A 189 1.18 -8.48 14.32
C THR A 189 0.91 -8.89 12.88
N LEU A 190 1.39 -8.13 11.89
CA LEU A 190 1.27 -8.51 10.48
C LEU A 190 1.86 -9.90 10.25
N PHE A 191 3.09 -10.16 10.70
CA PHE A 191 3.73 -11.47 10.47
C PHE A 191 2.96 -12.64 11.10
N LYS A 192 2.26 -12.43 12.21
CA LYS A 192 1.36 -13.43 12.80
C LYS A 192 0.11 -13.62 11.94
N SER A 193 -0.51 -12.53 11.50
CA SER A 193 -1.73 -12.56 10.68
C SER A 193 -1.54 -13.27 9.34
N LEU A 194 -0.33 -13.25 8.77
CA LEU A 194 -0.03 -13.97 7.52
C LEU A 194 -0.27 -15.49 7.63
N LEU A 195 -0.21 -16.06 8.84
CA LEU A 195 -0.49 -17.47 9.10
C LEU A 195 -1.92 -17.74 9.57
N GLU A 196 -2.56 -16.77 10.23
CA GLU A 196 -3.90 -16.95 10.84
C GLU A 196 -5.03 -16.71 9.82
N ASP A 197 -4.82 -15.81 8.86
CA ASP A 197 -5.86 -15.33 7.94
C ASP A 197 -5.97 -16.20 6.65
N ASN A 198 -5.48 -17.44 6.63
CA ASN A 198 -5.35 -18.30 5.43
C ASN A 198 -4.57 -17.64 4.26
N VAL A 199 -3.88 -16.53 4.51
CA VAL A 199 -3.03 -15.85 3.53
C VAL A 199 -1.82 -16.73 3.15
N CYS A 200 -1.38 -17.58 4.07
CA CYS A 200 -0.32 -18.56 3.85
C CYS A 200 -0.63 -19.59 2.75
N ASP A 201 -1.90 -19.81 2.42
CA ASP A 201 -2.29 -20.71 1.32
C ASP A 201 -2.06 -20.04 -0.05
N SER A 202 -2.05 -18.70 -0.09
CA SER A 202 -1.85 -17.92 -1.31
C SER A 202 -0.41 -17.44 -1.48
N LEU A 203 0.30 -17.18 -0.38
CA LEU A 203 1.66 -16.64 -0.36
C LEU A 203 2.68 -17.68 0.08
N ASN A 204 3.85 -17.67 -0.54
CA ASN A 204 5.01 -18.39 -0.03
C ASN A 204 5.60 -17.66 1.19
N VAL A 205 5.01 -17.87 2.36
CA VAL A 205 5.40 -17.20 3.61
C VAL A 205 6.82 -17.56 4.07
N GLN A 206 7.32 -18.75 3.72
CA GLN A 206 8.69 -19.17 4.04
C GLN A 206 9.71 -18.26 3.34
N SER A 207 9.44 -17.84 2.10
CA SER A 207 10.28 -16.89 1.38
C SER A 207 10.33 -15.53 2.07
N VAL A 208 9.20 -15.04 2.62
CA VAL A 208 9.13 -13.82 3.43
C VAL A 208 9.92 -13.99 4.74
N GLY A 209 9.86 -15.17 5.36
CA GLY A 209 10.68 -15.53 6.52
C GLY A 209 12.19 -15.48 6.25
N LYS A 210 12.63 -15.89 5.05
CA LYS A 210 14.04 -15.74 4.61
C LYS A 210 14.42 -14.27 4.42
N LEU A 211 13.53 -13.46 3.85
CA LEU A 211 13.75 -12.02 3.71
C LEU A 211 13.89 -11.35 5.09
N ALA A 212 13.01 -11.67 6.04
CA ALA A 212 13.09 -11.16 7.41
C ALA A 212 14.41 -11.54 8.10
N LEU A 213 14.89 -12.79 7.93
CA LEU A 213 16.20 -13.20 8.44
C LEU A 213 17.32 -12.33 7.86
N SER A 214 17.37 -12.20 6.52
CA SER A 214 18.41 -11.44 5.85
C SER A 214 18.48 -9.98 6.28
N LEU A 215 17.32 -9.33 6.49
CA LEU A 215 17.26 -7.94 6.96
C LEU A 215 17.58 -7.80 8.46
N GLY A 216 17.40 -8.86 9.26
CA GLY A 216 17.79 -8.87 10.67
C GLY A 216 19.30 -9.02 10.88
N GLU A 217 20.00 -9.64 9.93
CA GLU A 217 21.44 -9.84 9.93
C GLU A 217 22.24 -8.58 9.55
N VAL A 218 21.58 -7.60 8.92
CA VAL A 218 22.21 -6.31 8.57
C VAL A 218 22.71 -5.60 9.83
N GLU A 219 23.92 -5.06 9.75
CA GLU A 219 24.63 -4.42 10.87
C GLU A 219 23.82 -3.25 11.46
N ASP A 220 23.22 -2.43 10.59
CA ASP A 220 22.43 -1.25 10.95
C ASP A 220 21.05 -1.58 11.55
N CYS A 221 20.67 -2.86 11.64
CA CYS A 221 19.42 -3.27 12.25
C CYS A 221 19.51 -3.17 13.79
N THR A 222 18.60 -2.40 14.40
CA THR A 222 18.61 -2.22 15.86
C THR A 222 18.29 -3.54 16.58
N THR A 223 18.73 -3.67 17.84
CA THR A 223 18.47 -4.87 18.65
C THR A 223 16.98 -5.22 18.74
N LEU A 224 16.11 -4.22 18.85
CA LEU A 224 14.67 -4.43 18.97
C LEU A 224 14.08 -4.91 17.63
N ASN A 225 14.46 -4.28 16.53
CA ASN A 225 13.98 -4.61 15.18
C ASN A 225 14.46 -6.02 14.79
N ARG A 226 15.73 -6.33 15.05
CA ARG A 226 16.31 -7.67 14.85
C ARG A 226 15.54 -8.75 15.60
N LYS A 227 15.16 -8.49 16.85
CA LYS A 227 14.35 -9.43 17.63
C LYS A 227 13.02 -9.74 16.96
N VAL A 228 12.33 -8.71 16.45
CA VAL A 228 11.04 -8.88 15.74
C VAL A 228 11.25 -9.65 14.44
N LEU A 229 12.26 -9.30 13.65
CA LEU A 229 12.57 -9.97 12.38
C LEU A 229 12.95 -11.44 12.56
N TYR A 230 13.74 -11.77 13.58
CA TYR A 230 14.10 -13.17 13.88
C TYR A 230 12.90 -13.96 14.39
N ALA A 231 12.04 -13.37 15.22
CA ALA A 231 10.80 -14.00 15.63
C ALA A 231 9.87 -14.26 14.42
N ALA A 232 9.74 -13.29 13.53
CA ALA A 232 8.99 -13.42 12.28
C ALA A 232 9.57 -14.51 11.38
N SER A 233 10.89 -14.54 11.20
CA SER A 233 11.57 -15.56 10.41
C SER A 233 11.32 -16.97 10.97
N GLN A 234 11.51 -17.16 12.28
CA GLN A 234 11.25 -18.45 12.94
C GLN A 234 9.80 -18.90 12.83
N LEU A 235 8.86 -17.95 12.84
CA LEU A 235 7.43 -18.22 12.69
C LEU A 235 7.11 -18.64 11.25
N LEU A 236 7.50 -17.84 10.27
CA LEU A 236 7.13 -18.01 8.86
C LEU A 236 7.87 -19.18 8.17
N LEU A 237 9.07 -19.54 8.64
CA LEU A 237 9.80 -20.70 8.10
C LEU A 237 9.24 -22.05 8.54
N LYS A 238 8.37 -22.08 9.56
CA LYS A 238 7.76 -23.31 10.10
C LYS A 238 6.36 -23.60 9.54
N ALA A 239 5.75 -22.62 8.89
CA ALA A 239 4.52 -22.80 8.12
C ALA A 239 4.80 -23.65 6.89
#